data_AF-A0A7W7A913-F1
#
_entry.id   AF-A0A7W7A913-F1
#
_cell.length_a   1.000
_cell.length_b   1.000
_cell.length_c   1.000
_cell.angle_alpha   90.00
_cell.angle_beta   90.00
_cell.angle_gamma   90.00
#
_symmetry.space_group_name_H-M   'P 1'
#
loop_
_entity.id
_entity.type
_entity.pdbx_description
1 polymer ?
#
loop_
_entity_poly.entity_id
_entity_poly.type
_entity_poly.pdbx_seq_one_letter_code
_entity_poly.pdbx_strand_id
1 'polypeptide(L)'
;MSETETIETTPESAADEGIGGAIKALIEDGQTLVEAEIAYRKAQASYGLGEAKSIVVLLLLGLAFAFFTLLALVVGLLLALASYVGVWASLGIVGGVLGILAAVCLMRAVKRMSLAKQALGGASQP
;
A
#
# COMPACT_ATOMS: atom_id res chain seq x y z
N MET A 1 -79.93 27.10 -4.80
CA MET A 1 -79.85 25.94 -3.90
C MET A 1 -78.63 25.13 -4.34
N SER A 2 -77.67 24.97 -3.42
CA SER A 2 -76.48 24.10 -3.41
C SER A 2 -75.31 24.35 -4.36
N GLU A 3 -74.18 24.67 -3.72
CA GLU A 3 -72.79 24.34 -4.10
C GLU A 3 -72.60 22.85 -4.45
N THR A 4 -71.67 22.57 -5.36
CA THR A 4 -70.72 21.46 -5.24
C THR A 4 -69.49 21.74 -6.11
N GLU A 5 -68.41 22.11 -5.42
CA GLU A 5 -67.02 21.72 -5.61
C GLU A 5 -66.75 20.59 -6.63
N THR A 6 -65.76 20.76 -7.50
CA THR A 6 -64.72 19.73 -7.76
C THR A 6 -63.53 20.43 -8.42
N ILE A 7 -62.45 20.51 -7.66
CA ILE A 7 -61.11 20.84 -8.12
C ILE A 7 -60.57 19.63 -8.87
N GLU A 8 -60.10 19.82 -10.11
CA GLU A 8 -59.08 18.93 -10.67
C GLU A 8 -58.15 19.77 -11.57
N THR A 9 -57.22 20.47 -10.92
CA THR A 9 -56.02 20.97 -11.60
C THR A 9 -55.06 19.80 -11.73
N THR A 10 -55.09 19.12 -12.87
CA THR A 10 -54.05 18.16 -13.25
C THR A 10 -52.79 18.93 -13.68
N PRO A 11 -51.65 18.81 -12.97
CA PRO A 11 -50.39 19.39 -13.43
C PRO A 11 -49.70 18.37 -14.34
N GLU A 12 -50.09 18.33 -15.61
CA GLU A 12 -49.37 17.61 -16.65
C GLU A 12 -48.41 18.60 -17.33
N SER A 13 -47.13 18.60 -16.92
CA SER A 13 -45.95 19.13 -17.66
C SER A 13 -44.83 19.65 -16.72
N ALA A 14 -44.51 18.92 -15.65
CA ALA A 14 -43.32 19.21 -14.82
C ALA A 14 -42.34 18.01 -14.71
N ALA A 15 -42.68 16.85 -15.29
CA ALA A 15 -41.91 15.62 -15.10
C ALA A 15 -40.69 15.51 -16.04
N ASP A 16 -40.75 16.04 -17.26
CA ASP A 16 -39.65 15.95 -18.24
C ASP A 16 -38.56 17.03 -18.04
N GLU A 17 -38.89 18.19 -17.47
CA GLU A 17 -37.88 19.14 -16.95
C GLU A 17 -37.28 18.68 -15.60
N GLY A 18 -37.92 17.73 -14.91
CA GLY A 18 -37.60 17.32 -13.55
C GLY A 18 -36.52 16.24 -13.43
N ILE A 19 -36.53 15.22 -14.27
CA ILE A 19 -35.61 14.05 -14.10
C ILE A 19 -34.23 14.33 -14.68
N GLY A 20 -34.14 14.90 -15.89
CA GLY A 20 -32.86 15.27 -16.49
C GLY A 20 -32.13 16.35 -15.67
N GLY A 21 -32.88 17.32 -15.14
CA GLY A 21 -32.37 18.34 -14.22
C GLY A 21 -31.91 17.76 -12.89
N ALA A 22 -32.68 16.84 -12.30
CA ALA A 22 -32.30 16.17 -11.05
C ALA A 22 -31.05 15.29 -11.20
N ILE A 23 -30.91 14.58 -12.33
CA ILE A 23 -29.71 13.78 -12.62
C ILE A 23 -28.49 14.68 -12.79
N LYS A 24 -28.64 15.81 -13.49
CA LYS A 24 -27.55 16.78 -13.66
C LYS A 24 -27.14 17.39 -12.32
N ALA A 25 -28.10 17.73 -11.47
CA ALA A 25 -27.84 18.23 -10.11
C ALA A 25 -27.12 17.19 -9.24
N LEU A 26 -27.53 15.91 -9.29
CA LEU A 26 -26.87 14.81 -8.59
C LEU A 26 -25.44 14.55 -9.08
N ILE A 27 -25.19 14.71 -10.38
CA ILE A 27 -23.85 14.59 -10.97
C ILE A 27 -22.95 15.72 -10.48
N GLU A 28 -23.46 16.95 -10.46
CA GLU A 28 -22.71 18.15 -10.06
C GLU A 28 -22.41 18.16 -8.55
N ASP A 29 -23.36 17.68 -7.74
CA ASP A 29 -23.19 17.51 -6.29
C ASP A 29 -22.22 16.35 -5.97
N GLY A 30 -22.32 15.25 -6.72
CA GLY A 30 -21.39 14.12 -6.64
C GLY A 30 -19.96 14.47 -7.03
N GLN A 31 -19.77 15.36 -8.01
CA GLN A 31 -18.45 15.83 -8.44
C GLN A 31 -17.74 16.61 -7.32
N THR A 32 -18.49 17.47 -6.63
CA THR A 32 -17.99 18.26 -5.49
C THR A 32 -17.60 17.36 -4.31
N LEU A 33 -18.37 16.30 -4.03
CA LEU A 33 -18.04 15.32 -3.00
C LEU A 33 -16.80 14.49 -3.34
N VAL A 34 -16.65 14.08 -4.61
CA VAL A 34 -15.46 13.33 -5.06
C VAL A 34 -14.20 14.19 -4.97
N GLU A 35 -14.28 15.47 -5.34
CA GLU A 35 -13.16 16.41 -5.21
C GLU A 35 -12.74 16.62 -3.74
N ALA A 36 -13.71 16.67 -2.82
CA ALA A 36 -13.45 16.76 -1.39
C ALA A 36 -12.77 15.50 -0.83
N GLU A 37 -13.22 14.31 -1.24
CA GLU A 37 -12.64 13.03 -0.80
C GLU A 37 -11.20 12.84 -1.32
N ILE A 38 -10.96 13.24 -2.58
CA ILE A 38 -9.62 13.23 -3.18
C ILE A 38 -8.70 14.22 -2.46
N ALA A 39 -9.19 15.43 -2.17
CA ALA A 39 -8.43 16.43 -1.43
C ALA A 39 -8.10 15.95 0.00
N TYR A 40 -9.03 15.27 0.67
CA TYR A 40 -8.83 14.68 1.99
C TYR A 40 -7.81 13.54 1.98
N ARG A 41 -7.90 12.62 1.01
CA ARG A 41 -6.91 11.52 0.85
C ARG A 41 -5.53 12.03 0.45
N LYS A 42 -5.47 13.08 -0.38
CA LYS A 42 -4.22 13.75 -0.76
C LYS A 42 -3.60 14.48 0.44
N ALA A 43 -4.43 15.09 1.29
CA ALA A 43 -3.99 15.72 2.53
C ALA A 43 -3.50 14.68 3.55
N GLN A 44 -4.18 13.54 3.67
CA GLN A 44 -3.73 12.46 4.55
C GLN A 44 -2.43 11.81 4.05
N ALA A 45 -2.27 11.65 2.72
CA ALA A 45 -1.03 11.21 2.10
C ALA A 45 0.11 12.22 2.28
N SER A 46 -0.15 13.52 2.18
CA SER A 46 0.87 14.56 2.35
C SER A 46 1.25 14.81 3.81
N TYR A 47 0.31 14.66 4.76
CA TYR A 47 0.60 14.70 6.20
C TYR A 47 1.48 13.53 6.63
N GLY A 48 1.23 12.34 6.07
CA GLY A 48 2.09 11.18 6.27
C GLY A 48 3.52 11.42 5.77
N LEU A 49 3.72 12.24 4.72
CA LEU A 49 5.02 12.50 4.12
C LEU A 49 5.99 13.28 5.04
N GLY A 50 5.47 14.19 5.88
CA GLY A 50 6.29 14.98 6.81
C GLY A 50 6.94 14.12 7.89
N GLU A 51 6.14 13.30 8.57
CA GLU A 51 6.60 12.32 9.55
C GLU A 51 7.34 11.13 8.91
N ALA A 52 6.95 10.75 7.68
CA ALA A 52 7.61 9.68 6.94
C ALA A 52 9.10 9.97 6.73
N LYS A 53 9.53 11.24 6.63
CA LYS A 53 10.96 11.55 6.50
C LYS A 53 11.74 11.13 7.74
N SER A 54 11.22 11.40 8.94
CA SER A 54 11.85 10.98 10.20
C SER A 54 11.88 9.45 10.32
N ILE A 55 10.75 8.81 9.99
CA ILE A 55 10.63 7.34 10.01
C ILE A 55 11.60 6.70 9.01
N VAL A 56 11.73 7.25 7.81
CA VAL A 56 12.67 6.76 6.79
C VAL A 56 14.11 6.92 7.25
N VAL A 57 14.48 8.05 7.85
CA VAL A 57 15.83 8.25 8.41
C VAL A 57 16.10 7.23 9.52
N LEU A 58 15.15 7.02 10.45
CA LEU A 58 15.26 6.03 11.51
C LEU A 58 15.36 4.60 10.95
N LEU A 59 14.60 4.26 9.92
CA LEU A 59 14.69 2.95 9.26
C LEU A 59 16.03 2.74 8.56
N LEU A 60 16.53 3.74 7.84
CA LEU A 60 17.85 3.66 7.20
C LEU A 60 18.96 3.50 8.24
N LEU A 61 18.89 4.27 9.33
CA LEU A 61 19.85 4.19 10.42
C LEU A 61 19.78 2.83 11.13
N GLY A 62 18.57 2.34 11.42
CA GLY A 62 18.33 1.02 11.98
C GLY A 62 18.83 -0.09 11.07
N LEU A 63 18.59 0.00 9.75
CA LEU A 63 19.09 -0.94 8.76
C LEU A 63 20.62 -0.94 8.70
N ALA A 64 21.25 0.23 8.75
CA ALA A 64 22.70 0.36 8.79
C ALA A 64 23.28 -0.31 10.05
N PHE A 65 22.70 -0.04 11.23
CA PHE A 65 23.14 -0.69 12.48
C PHE A 65 22.89 -2.20 12.48
N ALA A 66 21.76 -2.67 11.96
CA ALA A 66 21.49 -4.09 11.80
C ALA A 66 22.53 -4.76 10.88
N PHE A 67 22.92 -4.09 9.79
CA PHE A 67 23.96 -4.57 8.89
C PHE A 67 25.33 -4.64 9.57
N PHE A 68 25.73 -3.61 10.31
CA PHE A 68 26.98 -3.63 11.08
C PHE A 68 26.98 -4.71 12.17
N THR A 69 25.85 -4.90 12.85
CA THR A 69 25.68 -5.96 13.84
C THR A 69 25.84 -7.33 13.19
N LEU A 70 25.23 -7.55 12.03
CA LEU A 70 25.36 -8.79 11.27
C LEU A 70 26.82 -9.03 10.85
N LEU A 71 27.52 -8.01 10.36
CA LEU A 71 28.96 -8.10 10.04
C LEU A 71 29.79 -8.45 11.27
N ALA A 72 29.57 -7.77 12.40
CA ALA A 72 30.28 -8.04 13.65
C ALA A 72 30.06 -9.48 14.14
N LEU A 73 28.83 -10.00 14.04
CA LEU A 73 28.54 -11.40 14.35
C LEU A 73 29.25 -12.37 13.42
N VAL A 74 29.27 -12.10 12.12
CA VAL A 74 29.98 -12.95 11.15
C VAL A 74 31.48 -12.98 11.44
N VAL A 75 32.09 -11.81 11.64
CA VAL A 75 33.52 -11.71 11.96
C VAL A 75 33.82 -12.39 13.31
N GLY A 76 33.02 -12.12 14.34
CA GLY A 76 33.17 -12.75 15.65
C GLY A 76 33.05 -14.27 15.59
N LEU A 77 32.09 -14.80 14.82
CA LEU A 77 31.90 -16.24 14.65
C LEU A 77 33.05 -16.87 13.88
N LEU A 78 33.56 -16.21 12.84
CA LEU A 78 34.73 -16.66 12.08
C LEU A 78 35.97 -16.73 12.98
N LEU A 79 36.23 -15.70 13.79
CA LEU A 79 37.38 -15.69 14.70
C LEU A 79 37.24 -16.73 15.82
N ALA A 80 36.05 -16.84 16.41
CA ALA A 80 35.77 -17.83 17.44
C ALA A 80 35.96 -19.25 16.89
N LEU A 81 35.34 -19.57 15.75
CA LEU A 81 35.38 -20.92 15.19
C LEU A 81 36.74 -21.26 14.56
N ALA A 82 37.43 -20.28 13.98
CA ALA A 82 38.78 -20.47 13.45
C ALA A 82 39.76 -20.97 14.52
N SER A 83 39.59 -20.56 15.79
CA SER A 83 40.42 -21.04 16.90
C SER A 83 40.26 -22.54 17.21
N TYR A 84 39.15 -23.17 16.78
CA TYR A 84 38.87 -24.59 17.02
C TYR A 84 39.12 -25.47 15.79
N VAL A 85 38.68 -25.04 14.60
CA VAL A 85 38.70 -25.88 13.37
C VAL A 85 39.59 -25.31 12.25
N GLY A 86 40.24 -24.17 12.48
CA GLY A 86 41.04 -23.47 11.49
C GLY A 86 40.22 -22.57 10.57
N VAL A 87 40.92 -21.62 9.92
CA VAL A 87 40.33 -20.51 9.16
C VAL A 87 39.54 -20.99 7.93
N TRP A 88 40.05 -21.99 7.22
CA TRP A 88 39.40 -22.50 6.00
C TRP A 88 38.11 -23.25 6.30
N ALA A 89 38.10 -24.07 7.34
CA ALA A 89 36.90 -24.79 7.77
C ALA A 89 35.85 -23.82 8.33
N SER A 90 36.25 -22.83 9.13
CA SER A 90 35.32 -21.85 9.67
C SER A 90 34.66 -21.01 8.57
N LEU A 91 35.42 -20.59 7.55
CA LEU A 91 34.88 -19.88 6.40
C LEU A 91 33.87 -20.72 5.62
N GLY A 92 34.19 -21.99 5.38
CA GLY A 92 33.28 -22.92 4.70
C GLY A 92 31.98 -23.15 5.46
N ILE A 93 32.05 -23.32 6.78
CA ILE A 93 30.87 -23.56 7.63
C ILE A 93 30.00 -22.30 7.73
N VAL A 94 30.58 -21.18 8.16
CA VAL A 94 29.83 -19.93 8.38
C VAL A 94 29.30 -19.39 7.05
N GLY A 95 30.15 -19.36 6.02
CA GLY A 95 29.77 -18.94 4.67
C GLY A 95 28.71 -19.84 4.06
N GLY A 96 28.83 -21.17 4.22
CA GLY A 96 27.85 -22.13 3.74
C GLY A 96 26.48 -21.95 4.38
N VAL A 97 26.42 -21.82 5.71
CA VAL A 97 25.17 -21.60 6.45
C VAL A 97 24.52 -20.28 6.03
N LEU A 98 25.27 -19.18 6.00
CA LEU A 98 24.74 -17.88 5.58
C LEU A 98 24.29 -17.89 4.12
N GLY A 99 25.03 -18.56 3.24
CA GLY A 99 24.68 -18.72 1.83
C GLY A 99 23.35 -19.45 1.64
N ILE A 100 23.13 -20.55 2.37
CA ILE A 100 21.85 -21.27 2.36
C ILE A 100 20.72 -20.38 2.89
N LEU A 101 20.92 -19.69 4.01
CA LEU A 101 19.93 -18.76 4.56
C LEU A 101 19.58 -17.66 3.55
N ALA A 102 20.58 -17.05 2.92
CA ALA A 102 20.40 -16.02 1.90
C ALA A 102 19.60 -16.56 0.70
N ALA A 103 19.92 -17.74 0.20
CA ALA A 103 19.20 -18.39 -0.88
C ALA A 103 17.72 -18.63 -0.52
N VAL A 104 17.44 -19.15 0.68
CA VAL A 104 16.07 -19.39 1.16
C VAL A 104 15.28 -18.08 1.27
N CYS A 105 15.89 -17.03 1.84
CA CYS A 105 15.27 -15.70 1.94
C CYS A 105 14.95 -15.12 0.56
N LEU A 106 15.91 -15.16 -0.39
CA LEU A 106 15.71 -14.69 -1.76
C LEU A 106 14.59 -15.47 -2.47
N MET A 107 14.59 -16.80 -2.38
CA MET A 107 13.55 -17.63 -2.98
C MET A 107 12.16 -17.27 -2.43
N ARG A 108 12.04 -17.06 -1.11
CA ARG A 108 10.77 -16.65 -0.48
C ARG A 108 10.35 -15.25 -0.92
N ALA A 109 11.28 -14.30 -0.99
CA ALA A 109 11.01 -12.95 -1.45
C ALA A 109 10.51 -12.93 -2.90
N VAL A 110 11.18 -13.66 -3.81
CA VAL A 110 10.77 -13.78 -5.22
C VAL A 110 9.37 -14.40 -5.35
N LYS A 111 9.08 -15.47 -4.61
CA LYS A 111 7.74 -16.08 -4.60
C LYS A 111 6.66 -15.12 -4.11
N ARG A 112 6.95 -14.31 -3.09
CA ARG A 112 6.00 -13.30 -2.59
C ARG A 112 5.76 -12.18 -3.61
N MET A 113 6.83 -11.72 -4.26
CA MET A 113 6.75 -10.69 -5.30
C MET A 113 5.99 -11.19 -6.54
N SER A 114 6.16 -12.44 -6.94
CA SER A 114 5.42 -12.99 -8.09
C SER A 114 3.93 -13.13 -7.79
N LEU A 115 3.54 -13.47 -6.56
CA LEU A 115 2.13 -13.50 -6.15
C LEU A 115 1.51 -12.09 -6.16
N ALA A 116 2.23 -11.10 -5.64
CA ALA A 116 1.78 -9.70 -5.68
C ALA A 116 1.61 -9.21 -7.13
N LYS A 117 2.59 -9.49 -8.01
CA LYS A 117 2.50 -9.15 -9.43
C LYS A 117 1.33 -9.83 -10.14
N GLN A 118 1.02 -11.08 -9.81
CA GLN A 118 -0.13 -11.79 -10.39
C GLN A 118 -1.47 -11.18 -9.96
N ALA A 119 -1.60 -10.77 -8.69
CA ALA A 119 -2.79 -10.06 -8.22
C ALA A 119 -3.00 -8.71 -8.93
N LEU A 120 -1.91 -8.03 -9.29
CA LEU A 120 -1.94 -6.77 -10.05
C LEU A 120 -2.16 -6.98 -11.56
N GLY A 121 -1.60 -8.03 -12.16
CA GLY A 121 -1.68 -8.31 -13.60
C GLY A 121 -2.92 -9.11 -14.04
N GLY A 122 -3.56 -9.84 -13.12
CA GLY A 122 -4.81 -10.57 -13.38
C GLY A 122 -6.03 -9.67 -13.60
N ALA A 123 -5.95 -8.39 -13.23
CA ALA A 123 -6.99 -7.39 -13.49
C ALA A 123 -6.98 -6.84 -14.93
N SER A 124 -6.09 -7.34 -15.80
CA SER A 124 -5.86 -6.83 -17.16
C SER A 124 -6.30 -7.79 -18.28
N GLN A 125 -7.06 -8.84 -17.99
CA GLN A 125 -7.58 -9.75 -19.02
C GLN A 125 -9.06 -9.40 -19.32
N PRO A 126 -9.40 -8.89 -20.51
CA PRO A 126 -10.78 -8.60 -20.92
C PRO A 126 -11.61 -9.88 -21.09
#